data_AF-A0AAV1FKU5-F1
#
_entry.id   AF-A0AAV1FKU5-F1
#
_cell.length_a   1.000
_cell.length_b   1.000
_cell.length_c   1.000
_cell.angle_alpha   90.00
_cell.angle_beta   90.00
_cell.angle_gamma   90.00
#
_symmetry.space_group_name_H-M   'P 1'
#
loop_
_entity.id
_entity.type
_entity.pdbx_description
1 polymer ?
#
loop_
_entity_poly.entity_id
_entity_poly.type
_entity_poly.pdbx_seq_one_letter_code
_entity_poly.pdbx_strand_id
1 'polypeptide(L)'
;MIAQELADDNSGGETGEGDIGDEGTGDGDTGDAMKKKKKKPKKLIIDVTTHWNSTLDMLERYLELREAIALTLLTDSIQKNAGNLDTLSNSDLQDVTDMVELLKPLKKATTVMMDEKKPTVSLTSPLKHGIEIKMQPSEEDTSTVARMKRDILTNLSSRYTEELEYLVEYTALDTRFLNLPHLDEVHRRDVFRRLKEKALQFNQVFIYSYNNLYF
;
A
#
# COMPACT_ATOMS: atom_id res chain seq x y z
N MET A 1 -14.46 9.73 -10.34
CA MET A 1 -15.59 8.88 -9.90
C MET A 1 -15.17 7.41 -9.89
N ILE A 2 -14.13 7.06 -9.13
CA ILE A 2 -13.69 5.67 -8.86
C ILE A 2 -13.00 5.67 -7.50
N ALA A 3 -13.76 5.45 -6.43
CA ALA A 3 -13.25 5.07 -5.10
C ALA A 3 -14.43 4.70 -4.18
N GLN A 4 -15.28 3.77 -4.61
CA GLN A 4 -16.28 3.22 -3.70
C GLN A 4 -16.78 1.85 -4.17
N GLU A 5 -15.96 0.83 -3.93
CA GLU A 5 -16.41 -0.55 -3.71
C GLU A 5 -15.20 -1.37 -3.27
N LEU A 6 -15.46 -2.45 -2.54
CA LEU A 6 -14.54 -3.32 -1.78
C LEU A 6 -14.43 -2.98 -0.28
N ALA A 7 -15.59 -3.01 0.38
CA ALA A 7 -15.71 -3.70 1.66
C ALA A 7 -16.64 -4.90 1.46
N ASP A 8 -16.41 -5.93 2.26
CA ASP A 8 -17.19 -7.16 2.46
C ASP A 8 -16.79 -8.37 1.60
N ASP A 9 -15.93 -9.20 2.18
CA ASP A 9 -16.17 -10.64 2.36
C ASP A 9 -14.89 -11.34 2.83
N ASN A 10 -14.79 -11.63 4.13
CA ASN A 10 -14.24 -12.91 4.58
C ASN A 10 -14.73 -13.22 6.00
N SER A 11 -15.88 -13.88 6.08
CA SER A 11 -16.31 -14.62 7.25
C SER A 11 -16.03 -16.11 7.02
N GLY A 12 -15.09 -16.65 7.78
CA GLY A 12 -14.93 -18.07 8.05
C GLY A 12 -14.56 -18.16 9.53
N GLY A 13 -15.21 -18.93 10.38
CA GLY A 13 -15.89 -20.20 10.16
C GLY A 13 -15.24 -21.19 11.12
N GLU A 14 -15.60 -21.13 12.41
CA GLU A 14 -15.22 -22.13 13.40
C GLU A 14 -16.47 -22.72 14.02
N THR A 15 -16.67 -24.00 13.71
CA THR A 15 -17.47 -25.01 14.41
C THR A 15 -17.17 -24.97 15.91
N GLY A 16 -18.10 -25.03 16.86
CA GLY A 16 -19.25 -25.92 16.92
C GLY A 16 -18.95 -27.03 17.93
N GLU A 17 -19.08 -26.75 19.22
CA GLU A 17 -19.24 -27.75 20.27
C GLU A 17 -20.21 -27.18 21.31
N GLY A 18 -21.32 -27.90 21.49
CA GLY A 18 -22.46 -27.47 22.28
C GLY A 18 -22.34 -27.86 23.75
N ASP A 19 -23.11 -27.17 24.57
CA ASP A 19 -23.55 -27.71 25.85
C ASP A 19 -25.01 -27.30 26.08
N ILE A 20 -25.80 -28.28 26.48
CA ILE A 20 -27.26 -28.27 26.62
C ILE A 20 -27.63 -28.11 28.10
N GLY A 21 -28.67 -27.32 28.37
CA GLY A 21 -29.41 -27.25 29.65
C GLY A 21 -29.27 -25.88 30.31
N ASP A 22 -30.31 -25.17 30.75
CA ASP A 22 -31.66 -25.58 31.16
C ASP A 22 -32.56 -24.32 31.20
N GLU A 23 -33.87 -24.50 31.01
CA GLU A 23 -34.88 -23.43 30.90
C GLU A 23 -35.29 -22.84 32.26
N GLY A 24 -35.59 -21.54 32.29
CA GLY A 24 -36.17 -20.88 33.46
C GLY A 24 -36.64 -19.46 33.16
N THR A 25 -37.95 -19.31 33.05
CA THR A 25 -38.78 -18.15 32.70
C THR A 25 -38.74 -16.98 33.70
N GLY A 26 -38.88 -15.73 33.23
CA GLY A 26 -39.61 -14.67 33.96
C GLY A 26 -38.96 -13.28 34.10
N ASP A 27 -39.59 -12.31 33.44
CA ASP A 27 -39.80 -10.90 33.82
C ASP A 27 -38.67 -9.85 33.77
N GLY A 28 -38.81 -9.02 32.72
CA GLY A 28 -38.60 -7.57 32.65
C GLY A 28 -37.69 -6.86 33.65
N ASP A 29 -36.56 -6.38 33.15
CA ASP A 29 -36.09 -5.03 33.49
C ASP A 29 -35.33 -4.40 32.32
N THR A 30 -35.70 -3.16 32.04
CA THR A 30 -35.12 -2.21 31.11
C THR A 30 -33.65 -1.95 31.44
N GLY A 31 -32.75 -2.71 30.80
CA GLY A 31 -31.30 -2.56 30.95
C GLY A 31 -30.60 -2.38 29.62
N ASP A 32 -30.98 -1.37 28.84
CA ASP A 32 -30.24 -0.94 27.64
C ASP A 32 -28.94 -0.22 28.05
N ALA A 33 -28.01 -0.98 28.62
CA ALA A 33 -26.67 -0.52 28.95
C ALA A 33 -25.72 -0.98 27.84
N MET A 34 -25.43 -0.04 26.92
CA MET A 34 -24.37 -0.07 25.92
C MET A 34 -23.27 -1.12 26.21
N LYS A 35 -23.34 -2.24 25.49
CA LYS A 35 -22.26 -3.22 25.40
C LYS A 35 -21.11 -2.57 24.63
N LYS A 36 -20.31 -1.73 25.31
CA LYS A 36 -19.04 -1.18 24.79
C LYS A 36 -18.17 -2.37 24.39
N LYS A 37 -18.07 -2.65 23.08
CA LYS A 37 -17.13 -3.65 22.54
C LYS A 37 -15.74 -3.29 23.07
N LYS A 38 -15.22 -4.07 24.02
CA LYS A 38 -13.84 -3.93 24.52
C LYS A 38 -12.91 -4.12 23.32
N LYS A 39 -12.36 -3.03 22.79
CA LYS A 39 -11.31 -3.09 21.76
C LYS A 39 -10.10 -3.78 22.38
N LYS A 40 -9.55 -4.80 21.71
CA LYS A 40 -8.35 -5.51 22.17
C LYS A 40 -7.21 -4.48 22.34
N PRO A 41 -6.40 -4.58 23.42
CA PRO A 41 -5.30 -3.64 23.65
C PRO A 41 -4.28 -3.74 22.52
N LYS A 42 -3.88 -2.59 21.96
CA LYS A 42 -2.87 -2.49 20.90
C LYS A 42 -1.49 -2.31 21.53
N LYS A 43 -0.49 -2.96 20.96
CA LYS A 43 0.92 -2.85 21.37
C LYS A 43 1.66 -1.88 20.45
N LEU A 44 2.73 -1.27 20.94
CA LEU A 44 3.67 -0.54 20.08
C LEU A 44 4.33 -1.51 19.09
N ILE A 45 4.61 -1.02 17.89
CA ILE A 45 5.40 -1.72 16.89
C ILE A 45 6.80 -1.12 16.94
N ILE A 46 7.82 -1.96 16.94
CA ILE A 46 9.21 -1.53 16.88
C ILE A 46 9.67 -1.54 15.43
N ASP A 47 10.58 -0.63 15.10
CA ASP A 47 11.27 -0.65 13.82
C ASP A 47 12.17 -1.90 13.71
N VAL A 48 12.22 -2.49 12.52
CA VAL A 48 12.98 -3.70 12.21
C VAL A 48 13.71 -3.50 10.88
N THR A 49 15.03 -3.37 10.94
CA THR A 49 15.88 -2.99 9.80
C THR A 49 15.72 -3.87 8.55
N THR A 50 15.27 -5.12 8.69
CA THR A 50 15.11 -6.05 7.57
C THR A 50 13.86 -5.82 6.72
N HIS A 51 12.96 -4.93 7.12
CA HIS A 51 11.70 -4.69 6.39
C HIS A 51 11.40 -3.20 6.30
N TRP A 52 11.57 -2.60 5.13
CA TRP A 52 11.47 -1.14 4.98
C TRP A 52 10.13 -0.53 5.44
N ASN A 53 9.02 -1.28 5.45
CA ASN A 53 7.74 -0.77 5.96
C ASN A 53 7.68 -0.71 7.50
N SER A 54 8.58 -1.37 8.24
CA SER A 54 8.51 -1.42 9.71
C SER A 54 8.59 -0.03 10.33
N THR A 55 9.40 0.86 9.75
CA THR A 55 9.52 2.23 10.22
C THR A 55 8.19 2.95 10.06
N LEU A 56 7.54 2.80 8.91
CA LEU A 56 6.22 3.38 8.65
C LEU A 56 5.15 2.77 9.57
N ASP A 57 5.17 1.46 9.80
CA ASP A 57 4.26 0.76 10.72
C ASP A 57 4.42 1.25 12.16
N MET A 58 5.66 1.48 12.60
CA MET A 58 5.98 2.06 13.90
C MET A 58 5.42 3.47 14.01
N LEU A 59 5.65 4.35 13.03
CA LEU A 59 5.16 5.73 13.04
C LEU A 59 3.63 5.79 13.01
N GLU A 60 2.98 4.96 12.19
CA GLU A 60 1.51 4.84 12.15
C GLU A 60 0.97 4.39 13.51
N ARG A 61 1.60 3.40 14.15
CA ARG A 61 1.18 2.91 15.48
C ARG A 61 1.43 3.93 16.58
N TYR A 62 2.53 4.67 16.49
CA TYR A 62 2.85 5.74 17.43
C TYR A 62 1.79 6.84 17.38
N LEU A 63 1.45 7.33 16.18
CA LEU A 63 0.39 8.33 16.01
C LEU A 63 -0.96 7.83 16.53
N GLU A 64 -1.27 6.55 16.33
CA GLU A 64 -2.50 5.94 16.85
C GLU A 64 -2.57 5.91 18.38
N LEU A 65 -1.43 5.65 19.03
CA LEU A 65 -1.34 5.48 20.48
C LEU A 65 -0.85 6.73 21.22
N ARG A 66 -0.64 7.85 20.52
CA ARG A 66 0.02 9.07 21.05
C ARG A 66 -0.54 9.53 22.40
N GLU A 67 -1.85 9.52 22.57
CA GLU A 67 -2.53 9.99 23.80
C GLU A 67 -2.31 9.01 24.94
N ALA A 68 -2.42 7.71 24.66
CA ALA A 68 -2.15 6.67 25.63
C ALA A 68 -0.68 6.66 26.05
N ILE A 69 0.24 6.88 25.11
CA ILE A 69 1.68 7.02 25.38
C ILE A 69 1.91 8.23 26.29
N ALA A 70 1.39 9.41 25.93
CA ALA A 70 1.55 10.63 26.71
C ALA A 70 1.07 10.46 28.17
N LEU A 71 -0.12 9.88 28.37
CA LEU A 71 -0.66 9.59 29.71
C LEU A 71 0.21 8.58 30.48
N THR A 72 0.73 7.57 29.79
CA THR A 72 1.60 6.55 30.40
C THR A 72 2.93 7.17 30.83
N LEU A 73 3.54 8.02 30.01
CA LEU A 73 4.77 8.75 30.33
C LEU A 73 4.61 9.74 31.49
N LEU A 74 3.39 10.25 31.71
CA LEU A 74 3.06 11.11 32.86
C LEU A 74 2.91 10.35 34.19
N THR A 75 2.94 9.01 34.17
CA THR A 75 2.77 8.22 35.40
C THR A 75 4.06 8.23 36.24
N ASP A 76 3.94 8.51 37.55
CA ASP A 76 5.04 8.59 38.52
C ASP A 76 6.04 7.42 38.46
N SER A 77 5.55 6.21 38.20
CA SER A 77 6.37 4.99 38.12
C SER A 77 7.36 5.04 36.94
N ILE A 78 7.00 5.70 35.85
CA ILE A 78 7.86 5.84 34.67
C ILE A 78 8.78 7.06 34.83
N GLN A 79 8.26 8.20 35.30
CA GLN A 79 9.06 9.40 35.50
C GLN A 79 10.22 9.21 36.49
N LYS A 80 10.02 8.39 37.53
CA LYS A 80 11.08 8.07 38.52
C LYS A 80 12.17 7.16 37.96
N ASN A 81 11.85 6.33 36.96
CA ASN A 81 12.76 5.32 36.41
C ASN A 81 13.43 5.77 35.10
N ALA A 82 12.76 6.62 34.32
CA ALA A 82 13.24 7.15 33.06
C ALA A 82 13.54 8.65 33.22
N GLY A 83 14.70 8.96 33.80
CA GLY A 83 15.15 10.35 33.93
C GLY A 83 15.15 11.06 32.56
N ASN A 84 14.57 12.25 32.51
CA ASN A 84 14.41 13.11 31.33
C ASN A 84 14.06 12.33 30.05
N LEU A 85 12.81 11.86 29.97
CA LEU A 85 12.23 11.38 28.72
C LEU A 85 12.18 12.53 27.71
N ASP A 86 12.97 12.42 26.65
CA ASP A 86 12.89 13.33 25.51
C ASP A 86 11.63 12.99 24.72
N THR A 87 10.65 13.89 24.76
CA THR A 87 9.36 13.72 24.06
C THR A 87 9.39 14.51 22.77
N LEU A 88 8.81 13.92 21.70
CA LEU A 88 8.64 14.62 20.43
C LEU A 88 7.95 15.96 20.63
N SER A 89 8.55 17.01 20.07
CA SER A 89 7.96 18.34 20.03
C SER A 89 6.75 18.37 19.09
N ASN A 90 5.95 19.43 19.15
CA ASN A 90 4.82 19.59 18.23
C ASN A 90 5.26 19.63 16.76
N SER A 91 6.44 20.20 16.47
CA SER A 91 7.00 20.16 15.12
C SER A 91 7.38 18.75 14.70
N ASP A 92 7.99 17.96 15.58
CA ASP A 92 8.35 16.57 15.26
C ASP A 92 7.09 15.72 15.01
N LEU A 93 6.02 15.95 15.77
CA LEU A 93 4.74 15.27 15.56
C LEU A 93 4.11 15.64 14.22
N GLN A 94 4.24 16.90 13.78
CA GLN A 94 3.78 17.32 12.46
C GLN A 94 4.61 16.65 11.36
N ASP A 95 5.94 16.68 11.48
CA ASP A 95 6.85 16.00 10.54
C ASP A 95 6.53 14.50 10.44
N VAL A 96 6.31 13.80 11.57
CA VAL A 96 5.92 12.39 11.57
C VAL A 96 4.58 12.17 10.87
N THR A 97 3.60 13.04 11.09
CA THR A 97 2.29 12.97 10.43
C THR A 97 2.44 13.12 8.91
N ASP A 98 3.16 14.14 8.48
CA ASP A 98 3.45 14.42 7.09
C ASP A 98 4.21 13.26 6.41
N MET A 99 5.22 12.71 7.08
CA MET A 99 5.98 11.54 6.61
C MET A 99 5.09 10.32 6.39
N VAL A 100 4.20 10.03 7.35
CA VAL A 100 3.27 8.91 7.27
C VAL A 100 2.33 9.08 6.08
N GLU A 101 1.77 10.28 5.88
CA GLU A 101 0.90 10.57 4.75
C GLU A 101 1.62 10.45 3.40
N LEU A 102 2.86 10.91 3.33
CA LEU A 102 3.70 10.83 2.13
C LEU A 102 4.04 9.38 1.76
N LEU A 103 4.38 8.54 2.74
CA LEU A 103 4.88 7.18 2.52
C LEU A 103 3.77 6.13 2.37
N LYS A 104 2.56 6.39 2.89
CA LYS A 104 1.38 5.49 2.76
C LYS A 104 1.11 5.02 1.31
N PRO A 105 1.09 5.91 0.29
CA PRO A 105 0.93 5.49 -1.10
C PRO A 105 2.00 4.52 -1.59
N LEU A 106 3.25 4.66 -1.14
CA LEU A 106 4.36 3.78 -1.50
C LEU A 106 4.17 2.39 -0.90
N LYS A 107 3.82 2.32 0.39
CA LYS A 107 3.49 1.05 1.06
C LYS A 107 2.35 0.33 0.35
N LYS A 108 1.29 1.05 -0.03
CA LYS A 108 0.18 0.48 -0.81
C LYS A 108 0.64 -0.04 -2.17
N ALA A 109 1.45 0.71 -2.90
CA ALA A 109 2.00 0.28 -4.19
C ALA A 109 2.82 -1.01 -4.04
N THR A 110 3.66 -1.09 -3.01
CA THR A 110 4.45 -2.29 -2.72
C THR A 110 3.58 -3.49 -2.35
N THR A 111 2.55 -3.32 -1.52
CA THR A 111 1.60 -4.41 -1.22
C THR A 111 0.93 -4.94 -2.48
N VAL A 112 0.54 -4.05 -3.41
CA VAL A 112 -0.04 -4.45 -4.69
C VAL A 112 0.97 -5.22 -5.56
N MET A 113 2.23 -4.79 -5.58
CA MET A 113 3.29 -5.46 -6.35
C MET A 113 3.70 -6.83 -5.78
N MET A 114 3.45 -7.05 -4.49
CA MET A 114 3.71 -8.32 -3.79
C MET A 114 2.58 -9.35 -3.93
N ASP A 115 1.51 -9.05 -4.67
CA ASP A 115 0.43 -10.01 -4.90
C ASP A 115 0.90 -11.15 -5.82
N GLU A 116 1.03 -12.35 -5.27
CA GLU A 116 1.47 -13.55 -6.00
C GLU A 116 0.36 -14.13 -6.89
N LYS A 117 -0.92 -13.78 -6.66
CA LYS A 117 -2.06 -14.40 -7.35
C LYS A 117 -2.28 -13.85 -8.75
N LYS A 118 -1.70 -12.68 -9.08
CA LYS A 118 -1.90 -11.99 -10.36
C LYS A 118 -0.57 -11.48 -10.89
N PRO A 119 -0.34 -11.49 -12.21
CA PRO A 119 0.84 -10.84 -12.78
C PRO A 119 0.90 -9.36 -12.38
N THR A 120 1.99 -8.97 -11.73
CA THR A 120 2.22 -7.59 -11.26
C THR A 120 3.18 -6.81 -12.17
N VAL A 121 3.85 -7.47 -13.12
CA VAL A 121 4.82 -6.81 -14.03
C VAL A 121 4.17 -5.69 -14.86
N SER A 122 2.92 -5.87 -15.29
CA SER A 122 2.11 -4.88 -16.00
C SER A 122 1.70 -3.68 -15.14
N LEU A 123 1.88 -3.75 -13.82
CA LEU A 123 1.62 -2.64 -12.89
C LEU A 123 2.85 -1.74 -12.73
N THR A 124 4.04 -2.22 -13.08
CA THR A 124 5.30 -1.52 -12.81
C THR A 124 5.36 -0.14 -13.48
N SER A 125 5.08 -0.06 -14.79
CA SER A 125 5.06 1.21 -15.53
C SER A 125 4.01 2.21 -14.99
N PRO A 126 2.72 1.84 -14.87
CA PRO A 126 1.71 2.78 -14.37
C PRO A 126 1.93 3.18 -12.91
N LEU A 127 2.44 2.28 -12.05
CA LEU A 127 2.77 2.63 -10.66
C LEU A 127 3.97 3.57 -10.58
N LYS A 128 5.04 3.32 -11.35
CA LYS A 128 6.19 4.23 -11.43
C LYS A 128 5.73 5.64 -11.81
N HIS A 129 4.99 5.75 -12.91
CA HIS A 129 4.47 7.04 -13.37
C HIS A 129 3.56 7.72 -12.33
N GLY A 130 2.66 6.97 -11.71
CA GLY A 130 1.78 7.50 -10.67
C GLY A 130 2.52 7.98 -9.42
N ILE A 131 3.60 7.30 -9.03
CA ILE A 131 4.46 7.73 -7.92
C ILE A 131 5.24 8.98 -8.33
N GLU A 132 5.81 9.04 -9.54
CA GLU A 132 6.54 10.21 -10.03
C GLU A 132 5.67 11.47 -10.03
N ILE A 133 4.42 11.37 -10.48
CA ILE A 133 3.46 12.49 -10.42
C ILE A 133 3.21 12.91 -8.97
N LYS A 134 2.93 11.97 -8.07
CA LYS A 134 2.62 12.26 -6.66
C LYS A 134 3.81 12.82 -5.88
N MET A 135 5.03 12.48 -6.29
CA MET A 135 6.27 12.91 -5.66
C MET A 135 6.82 14.22 -6.23
N GLN A 136 6.08 14.89 -7.13
CA GLN A 136 6.44 16.26 -7.50
C GLN A 136 6.26 17.21 -6.31
N PRO A 137 7.28 18.01 -5.95
CA PRO A 137 7.16 19.02 -4.91
C PRO A 137 6.08 20.05 -5.26
N SER A 138 5.26 20.41 -4.29
CA SER A 138 4.26 21.48 -4.34
C SER A 138 4.73 22.67 -3.50
N GLU A 139 4.21 23.87 -3.79
CA GLU A 139 4.45 25.07 -2.97
C GLU A 139 3.82 24.94 -1.57
N GLU A 140 2.83 24.07 -1.42
CA GLU A 140 2.14 23.79 -0.15
C GLU A 140 2.92 22.82 0.75
N ASP A 141 3.98 22.18 0.24
CA ASP A 141 4.73 21.18 1.00
C ASP A 141 5.58 21.82 2.12
N THR A 142 5.62 21.17 3.28
CA THR A 142 6.61 21.50 4.31
C THR A 142 8.04 21.25 3.80
N SER A 143 9.03 21.90 4.41
CA SER A 143 10.43 21.75 3.99
C SER A 143 10.90 20.28 4.04
N THR A 144 10.43 19.53 5.05
CA THR A 144 10.65 18.10 5.23
C THR A 144 10.01 17.29 4.09
N VAL A 145 8.71 17.50 3.81
CA VAL A 145 8.00 16.79 2.73
C VAL A 145 8.61 17.07 1.38
N ALA A 146 8.89 18.34 1.07
CA ALA A 146 9.48 18.72 -0.20
C ALA A 146 10.86 18.08 -0.40
N ARG A 147 11.68 17.96 0.65
CA ARG A 147 12.96 17.26 0.60
C ARG A 147 12.75 15.77 0.33
N MET A 148 11.89 15.10 1.08
CA MET A 148 11.62 13.67 0.90
C MET A 148 11.06 13.35 -0.47
N LYS A 149 10.12 14.16 -0.98
CA LYS A 149 9.59 14.03 -2.34
C LYS A 149 10.70 14.09 -3.40
N ARG A 150 11.62 15.05 -3.30
CA ARG A 150 12.78 15.14 -4.19
C ARG A 150 13.66 13.89 -4.09
N ASP A 151 14.00 13.45 -2.88
CA ASP A 151 14.85 12.28 -2.66
C ASP A 151 14.23 11.00 -3.26
N ILE A 152 12.92 10.81 -3.04
CA ILE A 152 12.15 9.68 -3.59
C ILE A 152 12.13 9.76 -5.13
N LEU A 153 11.85 10.94 -5.69
CA LEU A 153 11.78 11.16 -7.14
C LEU A 153 13.15 10.92 -7.81
N THR A 154 14.23 11.44 -7.22
CA THR A 154 15.60 11.21 -7.69
C THR A 154 15.95 9.72 -7.64
N ASN A 155 15.59 9.01 -6.57
CA ASN A 155 15.83 7.58 -6.52
C ASN A 155 15.05 6.82 -7.60
N LEU A 156 13.74 7.08 -7.71
CA LEU A 156 12.83 6.35 -8.58
C LEU A 156 13.07 6.61 -10.07
N SER A 157 13.38 7.84 -10.45
CA SER A 157 13.62 8.24 -11.84
C SER A 157 14.77 7.48 -12.50
N SER A 158 15.77 7.09 -11.71
CA SER A 158 16.89 6.26 -12.17
C SER A 158 16.56 4.76 -12.31
N ARG A 159 15.40 4.31 -11.83
CA ARG A 159 15.00 2.90 -11.85
C ARG A 159 14.23 2.57 -13.11
N TYR A 160 14.43 1.35 -13.62
CA TYR A 160 13.70 0.78 -14.75
C TYR A 160 13.86 1.56 -16.06
N THR A 161 14.94 2.32 -16.23
CA THR A 161 15.18 3.14 -17.44
C THR A 161 15.45 2.27 -18.67
N GLU A 162 16.17 1.15 -18.49
CA GLU A 162 16.50 0.23 -19.58
C GLU A 162 15.32 -0.69 -19.93
N GLU A 163 14.54 -1.06 -18.92
CA GLU A 163 13.41 -1.97 -19.03
C GLU A 163 12.09 -1.25 -19.39
N LEU A 164 12.06 0.08 -19.38
CA LEU A 164 10.84 0.88 -19.52
C LEU A 164 10.04 0.49 -20.77
N GLU A 165 10.71 0.29 -21.89
CA GLU A 165 10.07 -0.11 -23.14
C GLU A 165 9.32 -1.45 -23.02
N TYR A 166 9.94 -2.44 -22.37
CA TYR A 166 9.34 -3.75 -22.13
C TYR A 166 8.21 -3.66 -21.10
N LEU A 167 8.40 -2.91 -20.02
CA LEU A 167 7.38 -2.72 -18.98
C LEU A 167 6.11 -2.07 -19.54
N VAL A 168 6.26 -1.10 -20.44
CA VAL A 168 5.14 -0.47 -21.14
C VAL A 168 4.44 -1.47 -22.07
N GLU A 169 5.19 -2.31 -22.79
CA GLU A 169 4.60 -3.37 -23.62
C GLU A 169 3.85 -4.41 -22.79
N TYR A 170 4.39 -4.86 -21.65
CA TYR A 170 3.69 -5.76 -20.74
C TYR A 170 2.41 -5.13 -20.18
N THR A 171 2.44 -3.83 -19.91
CA THR A 171 1.26 -3.09 -19.48
C THR A 171 0.20 -3.05 -20.59
N ALA A 172 0.62 -2.88 -21.85
CA ALA A 172 -0.29 -2.83 -23.00
C ALA A 172 -0.94 -4.18 -23.33
N LEU A 173 -0.25 -5.29 -23.03
CA LEU A 173 -0.77 -6.65 -23.16
C LEU A 173 -1.77 -7.02 -22.05
N ASP A 174 -1.81 -6.25 -20.98
CA ASP A 174 -2.76 -6.45 -19.88
C ASP A 174 -4.08 -5.75 -20.18
N THR A 175 -5.17 -6.53 -20.23
CA THR A 175 -6.51 -6.03 -20.54
C THR A 175 -7.00 -4.97 -19.55
N ARG A 176 -6.43 -4.91 -18.34
CA ARG A 176 -6.74 -3.89 -17.33
C ARG A 176 -6.27 -2.48 -17.74
N PHE A 177 -5.30 -2.36 -18.65
CA PHE A 177 -4.64 -1.10 -19.01
C PHE A 177 -4.73 -0.77 -20.50
N LEU A 178 -5.81 -1.19 -21.16
CA LEU A 178 -5.99 -1.14 -22.62
C LEU A 178 -5.63 0.22 -23.27
N ASN A 179 -5.86 1.34 -22.59
CA ASN A 179 -5.65 2.67 -23.14
C ASN A 179 -4.35 3.35 -22.69
N LEU A 180 -3.54 2.69 -21.86
CA LEU A 180 -2.29 3.21 -21.30
C LEU A 180 -2.40 4.69 -20.87
N PRO A 181 -3.30 5.04 -19.95
CA PRO A 181 -3.62 6.45 -19.64
C PRO A 181 -2.45 7.26 -19.07
N HIS A 182 -1.37 6.59 -18.68
CA HIS A 182 -0.14 7.18 -18.15
C HIS A 182 0.85 7.59 -19.25
N LEU A 183 0.54 7.36 -20.53
CA LEU A 183 1.39 7.70 -21.66
C LEU A 183 0.72 8.72 -22.59
N ASP A 184 1.55 9.55 -23.21
CA ASP A 184 1.11 10.45 -24.28
C ASP A 184 0.68 9.67 -25.53
N GLU A 185 -0.13 10.31 -26.38
CA GLU A 185 -0.69 9.65 -27.56
C GLU A 185 0.38 9.12 -28.53
N VAL A 186 1.49 9.84 -28.66
CA VAL A 186 2.62 9.46 -29.53
C VAL A 186 3.26 8.17 -29.01
N HIS A 187 3.65 8.15 -27.75
CA HIS A 187 4.23 6.99 -27.09
C HIS A 187 3.29 5.78 -27.12
N ARG A 188 2.00 5.99 -26.85
CA ARG A 188 0.97 4.96 -26.92
C ARG A 188 0.89 4.34 -28.32
N ARG A 189 0.87 5.17 -29.38
CA ARG A 189 0.85 4.68 -30.77
C ARG A 189 2.09 3.86 -31.10
N ASP A 190 3.27 4.29 -30.67
CA ASP A 190 4.51 3.57 -30.92
C ASP A 190 4.55 2.20 -30.25
N VAL A 191 4.04 2.10 -29.02
CA VAL A 191 3.93 0.82 -28.29
C VAL A 191 3.04 -0.15 -29.05
N PHE A 192 1.83 0.28 -29.46
CA PHE A 192 0.92 -0.58 -30.22
C PHE A 192 1.49 -0.97 -31.59
N ARG A 193 2.23 -0.07 -32.24
CA ARG A 193 2.94 -0.38 -33.49
C ARG A 193 3.97 -1.50 -33.29
N ARG A 194 4.85 -1.38 -32.29
CA ARG A 194 5.85 -2.42 -31.98
C ARG A 194 5.22 -3.76 -31.62
N LEU A 195 4.15 -3.75 -30.82
CA LEU A 195 3.42 -4.98 -30.48
C LEU A 195 2.83 -5.66 -31.72
N LYS A 196 2.28 -4.87 -32.65
CA LYS A 196 1.77 -5.39 -33.92
C LYS A 196 2.89 -5.99 -34.78
N GLU A 197 4.04 -5.32 -34.89
CA GLU A 197 5.21 -5.83 -35.60
C GLU A 197 5.69 -7.17 -35.00
N LYS A 198 5.81 -7.25 -33.67
CA LYS A 198 6.17 -8.49 -32.94
C LYS A 198 5.16 -9.62 -33.17
N ALA A 199 3.86 -9.31 -33.13
CA ALA A 199 2.81 -10.29 -33.40
C ALA A 199 2.87 -10.86 -34.83
N LEU A 200 3.15 -10.01 -35.82
CA LEU A 200 3.31 -10.44 -37.22
C LEU A 200 4.54 -11.32 -37.40
N GLN A 201 5.67 -10.98 -36.77
CA GLN A 201 6.89 -11.81 -36.79
C GLN A 201 6.65 -13.18 -36.15
N PHE A 202 5.97 -13.19 -35.00
CA PHE A 202 5.64 -14.44 -34.30
C PHE A 202 4.77 -15.35 -35.18
N ASN A 203 3.76 -14.79 -35.86
CA ASN A 203 2.89 -15.56 -36.74
C ASN A 203 3.65 -16.16 -37.94
N GLN A 204 4.58 -15.42 -38.54
CA GLN A 204 5.42 -15.96 -39.62
C GLN A 204 6.27 -17.13 -39.13
N VAL A 205 6.97 -16.97 -38.01
CA VAL A 205 7.80 -18.04 -37.43
C VAL A 205 6.97 -19.27 -37.08
N PHE A 206 5.77 -19.08 -36.52
CA PHE A 206 4.84 -20.17 -36.21
C PHE A 206 4.42 -20.93 -37.48
N ILE A 207 4.07 -20.22 -38.56
CA ILE A 207 3.72 -20.85 -39.84
C ILE A 207 4.91 -21.64 -40.42
N TYR A 208 6.12 -21.08 -40.38
CA TYR A 208 7.32 -21.76 -40.89
C TYR A 208 7.71 -22.99 -40.05
N SER A 209 7.58 -22.94 -38.71
CA SER A 209 7.87 -24.09 -37.86
C SER A 209 6.82 -25.19 -38.01
N TYR A 210 5.53 -24.83 -38.10
CA TYR A 210 4.46 -25.79 -38.33
C TYR A 210 4.65 -26.50 -39.67
N ASN A 211 4.96 -25.78 -40.75
CA ASN A 211 5.17 -26.40 -42.06
C ASN A 211 6.42 -27.31 -42.12
N ASN A 212 7.44 -27.07 -41.28
CA ASN A 212 8.65 -27.91 -41.20
C ASN A 212 8.53 -29.11 -40.24
N LEU A 213 7.46 -29.20 -39.44
CA LEU A 213 7.22 -30.31 -38.49
C LEU A 213 6.29 -31.40 -39.06
N TYR A 214 5.66 -31.15 -40.21
CA TYR A 214 4.72 -32.07 -40.88
C TYR A 214 5.21 -32.56 -42.26
N PHE A 215 6.51 -32.43 -42.54
CA PHE A 215 7.22 -33.06 -43.66
C PHE A 215 8.42 -33.85 -43.11
#